data_AF-A0A520B6Y1-F1
#
_entry.id   AF-A0A520B6Y1-F1
#
_cell.length_a   1.000
_cell.length_b   1.000
_cell.length_c   1.000
_cell.angle_alpha   90.00
_cell.angle_beta   90.00
_cell.angle_gamma   90.00
#
_symmetry.space_group_name_H-M   'P 1'
#
loop_
_entity.id
_entity.type
_entity.pdbx_description
1 polymer ?
#
loop_
_entity_poly.entity_id
_entity_poly.type
_entity_poly.pdbx_seq_one_letter_code
_entity_poly.pdbx_strand_id
1 'polypeptide(L)'
;MTNGLCSVRRVIGVIAVCSALGATAAGKAAAGEKRKDERILLALSDIVLTIDADSIQVVGQTRRLRSHTYLPIPDENGNIAYAANLEVDCARKLSRYTGATGTKADGKIERLDDDAEFTPIVVDTPVSVLRNQTCPIQSAKWDVGGVTLLAPPQAAARAIFALVQLGISSSAAAELASRTYDYAPSLLMRLNEQKVPKAKHRQVIEALGVLVEEEAKPPLPIVPQAAAVRSGKVGEYTHAEMELAAGLWLKADATFEYFLTVGSLDEAARGTWSADGDQITLKPGKIPAKQGEVDFTGWRVFAKGSDLTVIREGQPMLFERRKN
;
A
#
# COMPACT_ATOMS: atom_id res chain seq x y z
N MET A 1 28.40 42.59 7.38
CA MET A 1 29.27 42.35 6.21
C MET A 1 29.78 40.92 6.39
N THR A 2 29.45 39.89 5.62
CA THR A 2 29.06 39.72 4.22
C THR A 2 28.23 38.45 4.07
N ASN A 3 27.35 38.47 3.07
CA ASN A 3 26.42 37.42 2.65
C ASN A 3 27.09 36.11 2.21
N GLY A 4 26.34 35.00 2.31
CA GLY A 4 26.56 33.76 1.58
C GLY A 4 25.23 33.19 1.09
N LEU A 5 24.73 33.71 -0.04
CA LEU A 5 23.59 33.15 -0.78
C LEU A 5 24.00 31.81 -1.42
N CYS A 6 23.09 30.84 -1.44
CA CYS A 6 23.06 29.83 -2.49
C CYS A 6 21.70 29.91 -3.20
N SER A 7 21.75 30.39 -4.44
CA SER A 7 20.63 30.55 -5.36
C SER A 7 20.46 29.27 -6.18
N VAL A 8 19.23 28.76 -6.29
CA VAL A 8 18.86 27.81 -7.35
C VAL A 8 17.66 28.37 -8.10
N ARG A 9 17.86 28.58 -9.41
CA ARG A 9 16.90 29.15 -10.36
C ARG A 9 15.81 28.15 -10.74
N ARG A 10 14.64 28.73 -11.02
CA ARG A 10 13.45 28.21 -11.71
C ARG A 10 13.72 27.18 -12.82
N VAL A 11 12.83 26.18 -12.89
CA VAL A 11 12.20 25.75 -14.15
C VAL A 11 10.69 25.68 -13.95
N ILE A 12 9.95 26.40 -14.79
CA ILE A 12 8.50 26.44 -14.89
C ILE A 12 8.04 25.25 -15.73
N GLY A 13 6.97 24.59 -15.32
CA GLY A 13 6.29 23.57 -16.13
C GLY A 13 4.91 23.26 -15.57
N VAL A 14 3.94 24.10 -15.92
CA VAL A 14 2.50 23.88 -15.68
C VAL A 14 2.01 22.76 -16.59
N ILE A 15 1.50 21.67 -16.02
CA ILE A 15 0.51 20.81 -16.69
C ILE A 15 -0.53 20.41 -15.62
N ALA A 16 -1.71 21.00 -15.71
CA ALA A 16 -2.92 20.50 -15.07
C ALA A 16 -3.51 19.39 -15.96
N VAL A 17 -3.76 18.21 -15.40
CA VAL A 17 -4.61 17.18 -16.02
C VAL A 17 -5.70 16.83 -15.03
N CYS A 18 -6.90 17.32 -15.30
CA CYS A 18 -8.13 16.73 -14.79
C CYS A 18 -8.28 15.35 -15.42
N SER A 19 -8.58 14.33 -14.62
CA SER A 19 -9.14 13.07 -15.09
C SER A 19 -10.16 12.58 -14.08
N ALA A 20 -11.43 12.65 -14.49
CA ALA A 20 -12.55 12.02 -13.84
C ALA A 20 -12.83 10.68 -14.54
N LEU A 21 -12.79 9.58 -13.79
CA LEU A 21 -13.34 8.23 -14.04
C LEU A 21 -12.99 7.45 -12.76
N GLY A 22 -13.85 6.74 -12.03
CA GLY A 22 -15.09 6.07 -12.39
C GLY A 22 -14.98 4.61 -11.93
N ALA A 23 -15.73 4.26 -10.88
CA ALA A 23 -16.20 2.93 -10.47
C ALA A 23 -15.33 1.98 -9.61
N THR A 24 -15.77 1.89 -8.35
CA THR A 24 -16.15 0.68 -7.57
C THR A 24 -15.22 -0.54 -7.46
N ALA A 25 -14.72 -0.75 -6.24
CA ALA A 25 -14.75 -2.06 -5.58
C ALA A 25 -15.07 -1.82 -4.09
N ALA A 26 -16.29 -2.17 -3.68
CA ALA A 26 -16.77 -2.02 -2.31
C ALA A 26 -16.33 -3.24 -1.49
N GLY A 27 -15.22 -3.10 -0.76
CA GLY A 27 -14.93 -3.95 0.39
C GLY A 27 -15.83 -3.54 1.57
N LYS A 28 -16.48 -4.52 2.21
CA LYS A 28 -17.34 -4.33 3.40
C LYS A 28 -16.60 -3.54 4.49
N ALA A 29 -16.91 -2.26 4.63
CA ALA A 29 -16.46 -1.43 5.74
C ALA A 29 -17.36 -1.69 6.96
N ALA A 30 -16.73 -1.95 8.10
CA ALA A 30 -17.39 -1.90 9.41
C ALA A 30 -18.04 -0.52 9.61
N ALA A 31 -19.16 -0.49 10.32
CA ALA A 31 -19.99 0.69 10.51
C ALA A 31 -19.22 1.88 11.13
N GLY A 32 -18.98 2.91 10.32
CA GLY A 32 -19.54 4.23 10.60
C GLY A 32 -18.66 5.32 11.21
N GLU A 33 -17.33 5.17 11.33
CA GLU A 33 -16.49 6.34 11.59
C GLU A 33 -16.30 7.11 10.27
N LYS A 34 -16.78 8.37 10.21
CA LYS A 34 -16.59 9.22 9.03
C LYS A 34 -15.09 9.34 8.79
N ARG A 35 -14.60 8.72 7.72
CA ARG A 35 -13.18 8.75 7.33
C ARG A 35 -12.78 10.21 7.16
N LYS A 36 -11.78 10.67 7.92
CA LYS A 36 -11.25 12.03 7.79
C LYS A 36 -10.68 12.22 6.39
N ASP A 37 -11.00 13.33 5.73
CA ASP A 37 -10.37 13.69 4.44
C ASP A 37 -8.98 14.30 4.72
N GLU A 38 -8.02 13.44 5.07
CA GLU A 38 -6.63 13.86 5.24
C GLU A 38 -5.90 13.87 3.90
N ARG A 39 -5.12 14.93 3.62
CA ARG A 39 -4.42 15.09 2.34
C ARG A 39 -2.95 15.38 2.54
N ILE A 40 -2.09 14.69 1.79
CA ILE A 40 -0.65 14.95 1.73
C ILE A 40 -0.41 16.16 0.83
N LEU A 41 0.20 17.21 1.39
CA LEU A 41 0.58 18.43 0.67
C LEU A 41 2.06 18.50 0.35
N LEU A 42 2.90 17.93 1.21
CA LEU A 42 4.35 17.95 1.10
C LEU A 42 4.92 16.59 1.47
N ALA A 43 5.82 16.08 0.64
CA ALA A 43 6.48 14.78 0.80
C ALA A 43 7.98 14.95 0.54
N LEU A 44 8.73 15.44 1.52
CA LEU A 44 10.18 15.63 1.45
C LEU A 44 10.90 14.52 2.22
N SER A 45 12.23 14.49 2.11
CA SER A 45 13.07 13.51 2.81
C SER A 45 13.13 13.73 4.33
N ASP A 46 12.85 14.95 4.78
CA ASP A 46 12.97 15.42 6.16
C ASP A 46 11.63 15.78 6.80
N ILE A 47 10.58 15.97 6.00
CA ILE A 47 9.24 16.31 6.50
C ILE A 47 8.14 15.80 5.57
N VAL A 48 7.07 15.28 6.17
CA VAL A 48 5.78 15.05 5.50
C VAL A 48 4.74 15.95 6.14
N LEU A 49 4.01 16.71 5.32
CA LEU A 49 2.96 17.61 5.77
C LEU A 49 1.61 17.16 5.21
N THR A 50 0.66 16.97 6.10
CA THR A 50 -0.73 16.68 5.76
C THR A 50 -1.67 17.71 6.35
N ILE A 51 -2.88 17.77 5.80
CA ILE A 51 -3.99 18.58 6.34
C ILE A 51 -5.24 17.73 6.49
N ASP A 52 -6.06 18.07 7.47
CA ASP A 52 -7.44 17.59 7.55
C ASP A 52 -8.31 18.56 6.74
N ALA A 53 -8.70 18.17 5.52
CA ALA A 53 -9.48 19.02 4.62
C ALA A 53 -10.87 19.34 5.20
N ASP A 54 -11.47 18.43 5.97
CA ASP A 54 -12.75 18.63 6.65
C ASP A 54 -12.66 19.71 7.76
N SER A 55 -11.46 19.98 8.27
CA SER A 55 -11.23 20.97 9.33
C SER A 55 -11.17 22.43 8.82
N ILE A 56 -11.16 22.65 7.50
CA ILE A 56 -10.95 23.97 6.93
C ILE A 56 -12.17 24.87 7.15
N GLN A 57 -11.95 25.99 7.83
CA GLN A 57 -12.94 27.04 8.04
C GLN A 57 -12.46 28.36 7.41
N VAL A 58 -13.38 29.03 6.72
CA VAL A 58 -13.17 30.35 6.11
C VAL A 58 -13.79 31.40 7.04
N VAL A 59 -12.95 32.19 7.71
CA VAL A 59 -13.38 33.27 8.63
C VAL A 59 -12.85 34.60 8.12
N GLY A 60 -13.60 35.24 7.23
CA GLY A 60 -13.14 36.44 6.52
C GLY A 60 -11.84 36.17 5.73
N GLN A 61 -10.77 36.91 6.06
CA GLN A 61 -9.45 36.72 5.45
C GLN A 61 -8.61 35.62 6.13
N THR A 62 -9.13 35.01 7.20
CA THR A 62 -8.44 33.95 7.92
C THR A 62 -8.89 32.58 7.46
N ARG A 63 -7.95 31.64 7.35
CA ARG A 63 -8.22 30.21 7.20
C ARG A 63 -7.84 29.52 8.50
N ARG A 64 -8.78 28.76 9.07
CA ARG A 64 -8.49 27.87 10.20
C ARG A 64 -8.49 26.46 9.69
N LEU A 65 -7.49 25.67 10.06
CA LEU A 65 -7.36 24.28 9.65
C LEU A 65 -6.57 23.50 10.69
N ARG A 66 -6.61 22.19 10.60
CA ARG A 66 -5.73 21.27 11.32
C ARG A 66 -4.71 20.69 10.36
N SER A 67 -3.45 20.77 10.73
CA SER A 67 -2.33 20.20 9.99
C SER A 67 -1.60 19.16 10.83
N HIS A 68 -1.04 18.15 10.16
CA HIS A 68 -0.13 17.19 10.78
C HIS A 68 1.23 17.23 10.10
N THR A 69 2.27 17.22 10.91
CA THR A 69 3.67 17.20 10.46
C THR A 69 4.31 15.92 10.97
N TYR A 70 5.00 15.19 10.10
CA TYR A 70 5.70 13.96 10.45
C TYR A 70 7.19 14.14 10.18
N LEU A 71 8.02 13.55 11.04
CA LEU A 71 9.48 13.58 10.95
C LEU A 71 10.03 12.17 10.73
N PRO A 72 11.13 12.02 9.96
CA PRO A 72 11.77 10.72 9.75
C PRO A 72 12.53 10.24 10.99
N ILE A 73 13.00 11.18 11.82
CA ILE A 73 13.81 10.97 13.02
C ILE A 73 13.18 11.83 14.13
N PRO A 74 13.16 11.34 15.39
CA PRO A 74 12.70 12.15 16.51
C PRO A 74 13.43 13.49 16.63
N ASP A 75 12.71 14.55 17.01
CA ASP A 75 13.31 15.84 17.37
C ASP A 75 14.08 15.76 18.71
N GLU A 76 14.59 16.90 19.18
CA GLU A 76 15.28 17.02 20.47
C GLU A 76 14.41 16.62 21.68
N ASN A 77 13.09 16.66 21.54
CA ASN A 77 12.10 16.28 22.56
C ASN A 77 11.59 14.84 22.40
N GLY A 78 12.09 14.10 21.39
CA GLY A 78 11.69 12.74 21.05
C GLY A 78 10.39 12.62 20.23
N ASN A 79 9.85 13.74 19.73
CA ASN A 79 8.65 13.79 18.90
C ASN A 79 8.94 13.36 17.46
N ILE A 80 8.07 12.52 16.91
CA ILE A 80 8.11 12.03 15.53
C ILE A 80 6.94 12.56 14.69
N ALA A 81 5.98 13.21 15.33
CA ALA A 81 4.87 13.88 14.66
C ALA A 81 4.30 15.01 15.51
N TYR A 82 3.65 15.95 14.85
CA TYR A 82 2.91 17.04 15.47
C TYR A 82 1.54 17.16 14.84
N ALA A 83 0.55 17.51 15.66
CA ALA A 83 -0.77 17.93 15.22
C ALA A 83 -1.05 19.32 15.78
N ALA A 84 -1.50 20.25 14.97
CA ALA A 84 -1.83 21.60 15.45
C ALA A 84 -2.98 22.21 14.66
N ASN A 85 -3.76 23.06 15.32
CA ASN A 85 -4.67 23.96 14.64
C ASN A 85 -3.87 25.18 14.18
N LEU A 86 -3.94 25.49 12.89
CA LEU A 86 -3.27 26.60 12.27
C LEU A 86 -4.30 27.66 11.88
N GLU A 87 -4.06 28.90 12.28
CA GLU A 87 -4.75 30.06 11.74
C GLU A 87 -3.83 30.80 10.77
N VAL A 88 -4.30 31.01 9.54
CA VAL A 88 -3.57 31.72 8.47
C VAL A 88 -4.34 32.97 8.09
N ASP A 89 -3.80 34.15 8.34
CA ASP A 89 -4.31 35.41 7.81
C ASP A 89 -3.77 35.63 6.39
N CYS A 90 -4.61 35.39 5.39
CA CYS A 90 -4.21 35.43 3.98
C CYS A 90 -3.89 36.84 3.49
N ALA A 91 -4.51 37.88 4.06
CA ALA A 91 -4.29 39.26 3.66
C ALA A 91 -2.99 39.81 4.24
N ARG A 92 -2.75 39.58 5.54
CA ARG A 92 -1.54 40.05 6.24
C ARG A 92 -0.35 39.10 6.11
N LYS A 93 -0.56 37.89 5.57
CA LYS A 93 0.45 36.82 5.44
C LYS A 93 1.06 36.44 6.79
N LEU A 94 0.20 36.32 7.79
CA LEU A 94 0.59 35.93 9.15
C LEU A 94 -0.01 34.57 9.51
N SER A 95 0.61 33.87 10.45
CA SER A 95 0.11 32.61 10.98
C SER A 95 0.28 32.50 12.49
N ARG A 96 -0.48 31.61 13.12
CA ARG A 96 -0.22 31.14 14.48
C ARG A 96 -0.68 29.70 14.65
N TYR A 97 0.03 28.93 15.47
CA TYR A 97 -0.37 27.59 15.89
C TYR A 97 -1.07 27.61 17.24
N THR A 98 -2.12 26.80 17.38
CA THR A 98 -2.88 26.63 18.61
C THR A 98 -3.28 25.17 18.79
N GLY A 99 -3.50 24.74 20.03
CA GLY A 99 -3.82 23.37 20.38
C GLY A 99 -2.80 22.37 19.85
N ALA A 100 -1.51 22.74 19.87
CA ALA A 100 -0.45 21.90 19.33
C ALA A 100 -0.16 20.71 20.26
N THR A 101 0.06 19.54 19.66
CA THR A 101 0.45 18.32 20.37
C THR A 101 1.58 17.63 19.63
N GLY A 102 2.62 17.20 20.37
CA GLY A 102 3.68 16.33 19.88
C GLY A 102 3.39 14.87 20.21
N THR A 103 3.71 13.97 19.29
CA THR A 103 3.64 12.52 19.46
C THR A 103 5.05 11.95 19.44
N LYS A 104 5.45 11.26 20.52
CA LYS A 104 6.76 10.63 20.66
C LYS A 104 6.82 9.26 20.01
N ALA A 105 8.04 8.74 19.83
CA ALA A 105 8.27 7.42 19.23
C ALA A 105 7.65 6.26 20.03
N ASP A 106 7.49 6.41 21.35
CA ASP A 106 6.80 5.46 22.24
C ASP A 106 5.27 5.59 22.22
N GLY A 107 4.73 6.53 21.43
CA GLY A 107 3.30 6.81 21.33
C GLY A 107 2.78 7.79 22.38
N LYS A 108 3.62 8.28 23.31
CA LYS A 108 3.22 9.30 24.28
C LYS A 108 2.88 10.61 23.56
N ILE A 109 1.78 11.23 23.97
CA ILE A 109 1.36 12.54 23.47
C ILE A 109 1.68 13.60 24.52
N GLU A 110 2.28 14.71 24.10
CA GLU A 110 2.49 15.90 24.93
C GLU A 110 1.83 17.12 24.31
N ARG A 111 1.28 17.99 25.15
CA ARG A 111 0.73 19.27 24.72
C ARG A 111 1.87 20.28 24.63
N LEU A 112 1.87 21.04 23.55
CA LEU A 112 2.80 22.13 23.32
C LEU A 112 2.11 23.46 23.62
N ASP A 113 2.90 24.48 23.92
CA ASP A 113 2.39 25.82 24.15
C ASP A 113 1.80 26.42 22.87
N ASP A 114 0.72 27.20 23.04
CA ASP A 114 0.06 27.87 21.93
C ASP A 114 0.81 29.17 21.60
N ASP A 115 0.84 29.53 20.30
CA ASP A 115 1.35 30.82 19.87
C ASP A 115 0.37 31.92 20.31
N ALA A 116 0.81 32.78 21.24
CA ALA A 116 0.00 33.89 21.73
C ALA A 116 -0.33 34.91 20.61
N GLU A 117 0.59 35.11 19.68
CA GLU A 117 0.51 36.15 18.65
C GLU A 117 0.72 35.60 17.23
N PHE A 118 0.18 36.32 16.26
CA PHE A 118 0.42 36.03 14.85
C PHE A 118 1.84 36.42 14.44
N THR A 119 2.54 35.50 13.77
CA THR A 119 3.90 35.70 13.26
C THR A 119 3.93 35.79 11.73
N PRO A 120 4.86 36.55 11.13
CA PRO A 120 5.01 36.59 9.68
C PRO A 120 5.34 35.22 9.06
N ILE A 121 4.64 34.86 7.98
CA ILE A 121 4.91 33.60 7.27
C ILE A 121 6.18 33.74 6.44
N VAL A 122 7.22 33.00 6.83
CA VAL A 122 8.48 32.89 6.09
C VAL A 122 8.26 32.05 4.82
N VAL A 123 8.84 32.48 3.70
CA VAL A 123 8.78 31.75 2.41
C VAL A 123 9.51 30.42 2.49
N ASP A 124 9.12 29.46 1.64
CA ASP A 124 9.73 28.13 1.53
C ASP A 124 9.70 27.32 2.84
N THR A 125 8.74 27.62 3.72
CA THR A 125 8.43 26.85 4.93
C THR A 125 7.17 26.00 4.73
N PRO A 126 6.95 24.95 5.55
CA PRO A 126 5.69 24.19 5.56
C PRO A 126 4.44 25.08 5.70
N VAL A 127 4.51 26.12 6.54
CA VAL A 127 3.43 27.10 6.71
C VAL A 127 3.14 27.85 5.41
N SER A 128 4.18 28.21 4.65
CA SER A 128 3.99 28.88 3.36
C SER A 128 3.29 27.98 2.33
N VAL A 129 3.54 26.67 2.36
CA VAL A 129 2.82 25.67 1.55
C VAL A 129 1.34 25.63 1.95
N LEU A 130 1.05 25.55 3.26
CA LEU A 130 -0.33 25.57 3.78
C LEU A 130 -1.08 26.83 3.34
N ARG A 131 -0.46 28.01 3.48
CA ARG A 131 -1.02 29.28 3.00
C ARG A 131 -1.33 29.23 1.51
N ASN A 132 -0.37 28.79 0.69
CA ASN A 132 -0.54 28.76 -0.76
C ASN A 132 -1.67 27.82 -1.20
N GLN A 133 -1.88 26.71 -0.49
CA GLN A 133 -2.96 25.76 -0.78
C GLN A 133 -4.33 26.21 -0.25
N THR A 134 -4.36 26.89 0.90
CA THR A 134 -5.64 27.18 1.60
C THR A 134 -6.19 28.58 1.36
N CYS A 135 -5.35 29.58 1.12
CA CYS A 135 -5.82 30.95 0.88
C CYS A 135 -6.67 31.12 -0.39
N PRO A 136 -6.47 30.37 -1.49
CA PRO A 136 -7.36 30.40 -2.65
C PRO A 136 -8.78 29.89 -2.36
N ILE A 137 -8.98 29.10 -1.31
CA ILE A 137 -10.28 28.54 -0.93
C ILE A 137 -11.18 29.68 -0.45
N GLN A 138 -12.27 29.97 -1.16
CA GLN A 138 -13.21 31.04 -0.79
C GLN A 138 -14.46 30.52 -0.06
N SER A 139 -14.64 29.20 0.01
CA SER A 139 -15.75 28.51 0.65
C SER A 139 -15.35 27.09 1.07
N ALA A 140 -15.98 26.56 2.12
CA ALA A 140 -15.65 25.24 2.68
C ALA A 140 -15.99 24.05 1.76
N LYS A 141 -16.56 24.29 0.57
CA LYS A 141 -16.92 23.24 -0.41
C LYS A 141 -15.86 22.99 -1.47
N TRP A 142 -14.75 23.72 -1.47
CA TRP A 142 -13.71 23.55 -2.48
C TRP A 142 -12.80 22.37 -2.19
N ASP A 143 -12.42 21.68 -3.27
CA ASP A 143 -11.46 20.60 -3.26
C ASP A 143 -10.08 21.15 -2.90
N VAL A 144 -9.49 20.65 -1.82
CA VAL A 144 -8.17 21.07 -1.39
C VAL A 144 -7.14 20.31 -2.22
N GLY A 145 -6.13 20.98 -2.77
CA GLY A 145 -5.05 20.29 -3.47
C GLY A 145 -4.37 19.22 -2.58
N GLY A 146 -3.65 18.28 -3.22
CA GLY A 146 -2.89 17.23 -2.52
C GLY A 146 -3.38 15.82 -2.82
N VAL A 147 -2.68 14.84 -2.25
CA VAL A 147 -3.00 13.42 -2.41
C VAL A 147 -3.85 12.97 -1.23
N THR A 148 -5.06 12.46 -1.49
CA THR A 148 -5.94 11.93 -0.44
C THR A 148 -5.31 10.72 0.24
N LEU A 149 -5.20 10.79 1.56
CA LEU A 149 -4.58 9.79 2.42
C LEU A 149 -5.63 8.81 2.94
N LEU A 150 -5.62 7.60 2.38
CA LEU A 150 -6.49 6.49 2.77
C LEU A 150 -5.81 5.50 3.72
N ALA A 151 -4.48 5.54 3.78
CA ALA A 151 -3.64 4.77 4.69
C ALA A 151 -3.50 5.44 6.08
N PRO A 152 -3.11 4.70 7.13
CA PRO A 152 -2.76 5.28 8.42
C PRO A 152 -1.64 6.33 8.29
N PRO A 153 -1.82 7.57 8.77
CA PRO A 153 -0.92 8.66 8.42
C PRO A 153 0.55 8.47 8.81
N GLN A 154 0.80 7.92 10.01
CA GLN A 154 2.17 7.64 10.46
C GLN A 154 2.86 6.57 9.60
N ALA A 155 2.13 5.55 9.16
CA ALA A 155 2.65 4.50 8.28
C ALA A 155 2.95 5.07 6.88
N ALA A 156 2.04 5.88 6.35
CA ALA A 156 2.22 6.59 5.09
C ALA A 156 3.46 7.50 5.12
N ALA A 157 3.64 8.31 6.18
CA ALA A 157 4.81 9.17 6.31
C ALA A 157 6.12 8.39 6.33
N ARG A 158 6.20 7.29 7.09
CA ARG A 158 7.37 6.40 7.11
C ARG A 158 7.69 5.83 5.73
N ALA A 159 6.67 5.37 5.00
CA ALA A 159 6.84 4.88 3.65
C ALA A 159 7.33 5.98 2.70
N ILE A 160 6.78 7.20 2.79
CA ILE A 160 7.23 8.35 1.98
C ILE A 160 8.72 8.61 2.20
N PHE A 161 9.19 8.67 3.46
CA PHE A 161 10.60 8.89 3.75
C PHE A 161 11.50 7.83 3.12
N ALA A 162 11.12 6.55 3.27
CA ALA A 162 11.87 5.43 2.68
C ALA A 162 11.89 5.50 1.14
N LEU A 163 10.75 5.83 0.51
CA LEU A 163 10.65 5.95 -0.95
C LEU A 163 11.48 7.11 -1.51
N VAL A 164 11.45 8.28 -0.85
CA VAL A 164 12.27 9.43 -1.25
C VAL A 164 13.76 9.11 -1.12
N GLN A 165 14.18 8.39 -0.07
CA GLN A 165 15.56 7.91 0.07
C GLN A 165 15.98 6.93 -1.03
N LEU A 166 15.04 6.13 -1.58
CA LEU A 166 15.26 5.29 -2.76
C LEU A 166 15.30 6.08 -4.09
N GLY A 167 15.16 7.40 -4.04
CA GLY A 167 15.13 8.28 -5.22
C GLY A 167 13.81 8.19 -5.99
N ILE A 168 12.71 7.82 -5.33
CA ILE A 168 11.36 8.00 -5.88
C ILE A 168 10.96 9.47 -5.70
N SER A 169 10.35 10.08 -6.70
CA SER A 169 9.94 11.49 -6.61
C SER A 169 8.90 11.68 -5.50
N SER A 170 8.89 12.87 -4.88
CA SER A 170 7.93 13.24 -3.83
C SER A 170 6.46 12.97 -4.21
N SER A 171 6.08 13.28 -5.45
CA SER A 171 4.72 13.03 -5.94
C SER A 171 4.40 11.54 -6.03
N ALA A 172 5.30 10.74 -6.61
CA ALA A 172 5.13 9.30 -6.71
C ALA A 172 5.15 8.62 -5.33
N ALA A 173 6.01 9.10 -4.42
CA ALA A 173 6.08 8.62 -3.05
C ALA A 173 4.78 8.88 -2.29
N ALA A 174 4.21 10.09 -2.42
CA ALA A 174 2.92 10.44 -1.82
C ALA A 174 1.78 9.57 -2.37
N GLU A 175 1.69 9.42 -3.71
CA GLU A 175 0.68 8.57 -4.35
C GLU A 175 0.78 7.11 -3.89
N LEU A 176 2.00 6.54 -3.90
CA LEU A 176 2.21 5.15 -3.49
C LEU A 176 1.90 4.92 -2.01
N ALA A 177 2.31 5.82 -1.12
CA ALA A 177 2.11 5.67 0.32
C ALA A 177 0.71 6.10 0.78
N SER A 178 -0.10 6.71 -0.09
CA SER A 178 -1.44 7.21 0.29
C SER A 178 -2.45 6.11 0.59
N ARG A 179 -2.17 4.84 0.29
CA ARG A 179 -3.13 3.73 0.41
C ARG A 179 -2.46 2.47 0.94
N THR A 180 -3.28 1.56 1.44
CA THR A 180 -2.88 0.17 1.71
C THR A 180 -3.11 -0.70 0.47
N TYR A 181 -2.32 -1.76 0.35
CA TYR A 181 -2.37 -2.71 -0.75
C TYR A 181 -2.64 -4.11 -0.21
N ASP A 182 -3.80 -4.63 -0.55
CA ASP A 182 -4.28 -5.97 -0.19
C ASP A 182 -4.17 -6.98 -1.35
N TYR A 183 -3.78 -6.51 -2.54
CA TYR A 183 -3.75 -7.31 -3.76
C TYR A 183 -2.56 -6.97 -4.66
N ALA A 184 -1.76 -7.97 -5.05
CA ALA A 184 -0.52 -7.73 -5.78
C ALA A 184 -0.71 -7.02 -7.14
N PRO A 185 -1.73 -7.34 -7.96
CA PRO A 185 -1.99 -6.60 -9.19
C PRO A 185 -2.35 -5.13 -8.98
N SER A 186 -3.01 -4.75 -7.88
CA SER A 186 -3.31 -3.34 -7.60
C SER A 186 -2.03 -2.57 -7.28
N LEU A 187 -1.13 -3.17 -6.50
CA LEU A 187 0.20 -2.62 -6.22
C LEU A 187 1.03 -2.48 -7.50
N LEU A 188 1.12 -3.53 -8.32
CA LEU A 188 1.84 -3.50 -9.59
C LEU A 188 1.30 -2.43 -10.55
N MET A 189 -0.02 -2.28 -10.63
CA MET A 189 -0.66 -1.23 -11.41
C MET A 189 -0.20 0.16 -10.94
N ARG A 190 -0.19 0.42 -9.62
CA ARG A 190 0.29 1.71 -9.07
C ARG A 190 1.78 1.94 -9.30
N LEU A 191 2.62 0.91 -9.14
CA LEU A 191 4.04 1.03 -9.46
C LEU A 191 4.27 1.44 -10.92
N ASN A 192 3.48 0.88 -11.84
CA ASN A 192 3.55 1.23 -13.26
C ASN A 192 3.01 2.63 -13.56
N GLU A 193 1.88 3.03 -12.98
CA GLU A 193 1.30 4.38 -13.11
C GLU A 193 2.29 5.45 -12.64
N GLN A 194 2.97 5.21 -11.52
CA GLN A 194 3.99 6.10 -10.97
C GLN A 194 5.35 5.96 -11.66
N LYS A 195 5.42 5.19 -12.76
CA LYS A 195 6.62 4.96 -13.58
C LYS A 195 7.82 4.49 -12.77
N VAL A 196 7.59 3.69 -11.72
CA VAL A 196 8.66 3.10 -10.91
C VAL A 196 9.42 2.08 -11.77
N PRO A 197 10.75 2.20 -11.91
CA PRO A 197 11.55 1.24 -12.66
C PRO A 197 11.39 -0.18 -12.11
N LYS A 198 11.20 -1.17 -12.98
CA LYS A 198 11.05 -2.60 -12.58
C LYS A 198 12.18 -3.08 -11.64
N ALA A 199 13.41 -2.64 -11.88
CA ALA A 199 14.56 -2.97 -11.04
C ALA A 199 14.43 -2.47 -9.58
N LYS A 200 13.61 -1.44 -9.33
CA LYS A 200 13.36 -0.90 -7.99
C LYS A 200 12.09 -1.46 -7.34
N HIS A 201 11.27 -2.26 -8.03
CA HIS A 201 9.99 -2.74 -7.50
C HIS A 201 10.14 -3.43 -6.15
N ARG A 202 11.11 -4.33 -6.01
CA ARG A 202 11.37 -5.02 -4.73
C ARG A 202 11.66 -4.05 -3.59
N GLN A 203 12.56 -3.09 -3.81
CA GLN A 203 12.95 -2.10 -2.78
C GLN A 203 11.79 -1.17 -2.43
N VAL A 204 10.97 -0.79 -3.42
CA VAL A 204 9.78 0.04 -3.21
C VAL A 204 8.71 -0.70 -2.40
N ILE A 205 8.47 -1.97 -2.71
CA ILE A 205 7.52 -2.81 -1.95
C ILE A 205 7.99 -2.98 -0.50
N GLU A 206 9.30 -3.19 -0.30
CA GLU A 206 9.90 -3.24 1.04
C GLU A 206 9.76 -1.91 1.79
N ALA A 207 10.00 -0.78 1.11
CA ALA A 207 9.85 0.56 1.67
C ALA A 207 8.40 0.92 2.04
N LEU A 208 7.41 0.41 1.30
CA LEU A 208 5.99 0.55 1.65
C LEU A 208 5.63 -0.23 2.93
N GLY A 209 6.38 -1.28 3.25
CA GLY A 209 6.35 -1.96 4.55
C GLY A 209 4.94 -2.39 4.96
N VAL A 210 4.45 -1.87 6.09
CA VAL A 210 3.14 -2.18 6.68
C VAL A 210 1.94 -1.74 5.82
N LEU A 211 2.17 -0.99 4.74
CA LEU A 211 1.12 -0.64 3.78
C LEU A 211 0.84 -1.75 2.77
N VAL A 212 1.69 -2.77 2.69
CA VAL A 212 1.52 -3.92 1.80
C VAL A 212 1.21 -5.15 2.65
N GLU A 213 -0.05 -5.60 2.58
CA GLU A 213 -0.49 -6.83 3.22
C GLU A 213 0.26 -8.05 2.65
N GLU A 214 0.37 -9.13 3.43
CA GLU A 214 1.14 -10.32 3.02
C GLU A 214 0.69 -10.88 1.66
N GLU A 215 -0.61 -10.83 1.35
CA GLU A 215 -1.18 -11.29 0.09
C GLU A 215 -0.82 -10.42 -1.11
N ALA A 216 -0.47 -9.15 -0.88
CA ALA A 216 -0.05 -8.21 -1.90
C ALA A 216 1.46 -8.28 -2.18
N LYS A 217 2.23 -8.90 -1.28
CA LYS A 217 3.66 -9.07 -1.48
C LYS A 217 3.90 -10.03 -2.65
N PRO A 218 4.91 -9.76 -3.51
CA PRO A 218 5.30 -10.71 -4.54
C PRO A 218 5.56 -12.08 -3.91
N PRO A 219 5.04 -13.18 -4.49
CA PRO A 219 5.37 -14.51 -3.99
C PRO A 219 6.88 -14.66 -3.95
N LEU A 220 7.40 -15.21 -2.85
CA LEU A 220 8.83 -15.45 -2.70
C LEU A 220 9.34 -16.22 -3.93
N PRO A 221 10.56 -15.93 -4.42
CA PRO A 221 11.14 -16.68 -5.51
C PRO A 221 11.08 -18.17 -5.20
N ILE A 222 10.48 -18.95 -6.10
CA ILE A 222 10.46 -20.42 -6.06
C ILE A 222 11.92 -20.89 -6.07
N VAL A 223 12.44 -21.31 -4.92
CA VAL A 223 13.76 -21.95 -4.85
C VAL A 223 13.56 -23.43 -5.14
N PRO A 224 14.05 -23.95 -6.28
CA PRO A 224 13.82 -25.35 -6.64
C PRO A 224 14.36 -26.28 -5.55
N GLN A 225 13.51 -27.19 -5.07
CA GLN A 225 13.92 -28.26 -4.18
C GLN A 225 14.40 -29.44 -5.02
N ALA A 226 15.67 -29.83 -4.82
CA ALA A 226 16.29 -30.90 -5.60
C ALA A 226 15.52 -32.23 -5.54
N ALA A 227 14.82 -32.52 -4.44
CA ALA A 227 13.97 -33.71 -4.34
C ALA A 227 12.72 -33.61 -5.24
N ALA A 228 12.03 -32.47 -5.23
CA ALA A 228 10.86 -32.24 -6.08
C ALA A 228 11.22 -32.31 -7.58
N VAL A 229 12.32 -31.67 -7.99
CA VAL A 229 12.79 -31.71 -9.38
C VAL A 229 13.17 -33.13 -9.80
N ARG A 230 13.92 -33.87 -8.96
CA ARG A 230 14.34 -35.25 -9.25
C ARG A 230 13.19 -36.24 -9.38
N SER A 231 12.03 -35.96 -8.78
CA SER A 231 10.85 -36.83 -8.92
C SER A 231 10.33 -36.92 -10.36
N GLY A 232 10.64 -35.93 -11.21
CA GLY A 232 10.10 -35.83 -12.56
C GLY A 232 8.60 -35.47 -12.64
N LYS A 233 7.94 -35.25 -11.50
CA LYS A 233 6.50 -34.95 -11.38
C LYS A 233 6.18 -33.44 -11.32
N VAL A 234 7.19 -32.57 -11.44
CA VAL A 234 6.97 -31.11 -11.53
C VAL A 234 6.22 -30.77 -12.82
N GLY A 235 5.09 -30.08 -12.73
CA GLY A 235 4.30 -29.72 -13.90
C GLY A 235 2.91 -29.20 -13.58
N GLU A 236 2.27 -28.64 -14.60
CA GLU A 236 0.85 -28.31 -14.59
C GLU A 236 0.06 -29.52 -15.12
N TYR A 237 -1.00 -29.85 -14.41
CA TYR A 237 -1.87 -30.97 -14.71
C TYR A 237 -3.31 -30.49 -14.76
N THR A 238 -4.09 -30.95 -15.73
CA THR A 238 -5.47 -30.49 -15.95
C THR A 238 -6.42 -31.66 -16.11
N HIS A 239 -7.63 -31.51 -15.60
CA HIS A 239 -8.74 -32.42 -15.79
C HIS A 239 -9.96 -31.60 -16.21
N ALA A 240 -10.70 -32.06 -17.21
CA ALA A 240 -11.92 -31.40 -17.66
C ALA A 240 -12.97 -32.43 -18.08
N GLU A 241 -14.19 -32.27 -17.59
CA GLU A 241 -15.36 -33.09 -17.93
C GLU A 241 -16.62 -32.23 -17.97
N MET A 242 -17.26 -32.13 -19.14
CA MET A 242 -18.47 -31.32 -19.41
C MET A 242 -18.44 -29.90 -18.84
N GLU A 243 -18.80 -29.75 -17.56
CA GLU A 243 -18.97 -28.49 -16.81
C GLU A 243 -17.96 -28.32 -15.68
N LEU A 244 -17.08 -29.30 -15.48
CA LEU A 244 -16.04 -29.31 -14.47
C LEU A 244 -14.68 -29.07 -15.13
N ALA A 245 -13.94 -28.10 -14.63
CA ALA A 245 -12.54 -27.92 -14.95
C ALA A 245 -11.72 -27.89 -13.65
N ALA A 246 -10.67 -28.67 -13.60
CA ALA A 246 -9.75 -28.71 -12.48
C ALA A 246 -8.30 -28.65 -12.95
N GLY A 247 -7.44 -28.08 -12.11
CA GLY A 247 -6.01 -28.10 -12.34
C GLY A 247 -5.23 -28.31 -11.06
N LEU A 248 -4.09 -28.97 -11.21
CA LEU A 248 -3.13 -29.24 -10.16
C LEU A 248 -1.75 -28.84 -10.67
N TRP A 249 -1.10 -27.90 -9.99
CA TRP A 249 0.25 -27.48 -10.30
C TRP A 249 1.21 -27.97 -9.22
N LEU A 250 2.10 -28.89 -9.60
CA LEU A 250 3.20 -29.34 -8.76
C LEU A 250 4.45 -28.52 -9.09
N LYS A 251 4.84 -27.61 -8.20
CA LYS A 251 5.95 -26.66 -8.42
C LYS A 251 7.29 -27.27 -8.01
N ALA A 252 8.37 -26.76 -8.61
CA ALA A 252 9.73 -27.23 -8.39
C ALA A 252 10.25 -27.01 -6.96
N ASP A 253 9.66 -26.09 -6.20
CA ASP A 253 9.99 -25.80 -4.79
C ASP A 253 9.26 -26.70 -3.79
N ALA A 254 8.65 -27.80 -4.25
CA ALA A 254 7.83 -28.69 -3.45
C ALA A 254 6.54 -28.05 -2.90
N THR A 255 6.04 -26.97 -3.53
CA THR A 255 4.69 -26.44 -3.27
C THR A 255 3.70 -26.85 -4.35
N PHE A 256 2.41 -26.87 -4.02
CA PHE A 256 1.35 -27.15 -4.99
C PHE A 256 0.20 -26.16 -4.90
N GLU A 257 -0.52 -26.04 -6.01
CA GLU A 257 -1.80 -25.33 -6.11
C GLU A 257 -2.81 -26.22 -6.83
N TYR A 258 -4.03 -26.25 -6.30
CA TYR A 258 -5.17 -26.91 -6.90
C TYR A 258 -6.30 -25.90 -7.10
N PHE A 259 -7.02 -26.05 -8.20
CA PHE A 259 -8.28 -25.37 -8.43
C PHE A 259 -9.29 -26.34 -9.05
N LEU A 260 -10.57 -26.13 -8.73
CA LEU A 260 -11.69 -26.77 -9.42
C LEU A 260 -12.81 -25.75 -9.56
N THR A 261 -13.44 -25.73 -10.73
CA THR A 261 -14.65 -24.95 -10.98
C THR A 261 -15.70 -25.85 -11.60
N VAL A 262 -16.93 -25.76 -11.10
CA VAL A 262 -18.11 -26.43 -11.66
C VAL A 262 -19.35 -25.57 -11.44
N GLY A 263 -19.93 -25.04 -12.52
CA GLY A 263 -21.03 -24.08 -12.44
C GLY A 263 -20.66 -22.84 -11.63
N SER A 264 -21.25 -22.68 -10.43
CA SER A 264 -20.94 -21.58 -9.50
C SER A 264 -20.07 -21.99 -8.31
N LEU A 265 -19.63 -23.24 -8.26
CA LEU A 265 -18.75 -23.76 -7.21
C LEU A 265 -17.31 -23.59 -7.66
N ASP A 266 -16.54 -22.80 -6.91
CA ASP A 266 -15.10 -22.66 -7.05
C ASP A 266 -14.42 -23.19 -5.78
N GLU A 267 -13.48 -24.10 -5.97
CA GLU A 267 -12.66 -24.69 -4.92
C GLU A 267 -11.18 -24.41 -5.19
N ALA A 268 -10.42 -24.20 -4.13
CA ALA A 268 -8.97 -24.08 -4.20
C ALA A 268 -8.31 -24.88 -3.09
N ALA A 269 -7.07 -25.31 -3.30
CA ALA A 269 -6.22 -25.83 -2.23
C ALA A 269 -4.76 -25.52 -2.49
N ARG A 270 -3.98 -25.28 -1.43
CA ARG A 270 -2.55 -25.01 -1.53
C ARG A 270 -1.77 -25.69 -0.43
N GLY A 271 -0.51 -26.01 -0.72
CA GLY A 271 0.36 -26.57 0.30
C GLY A 271 1.70 -27.02 -0.22
N THR A 272 2.26 -28.03 0.44
CA THR A 272 3.51 -28.68 0.05
C THR A 272 3.25 -30.08 -0.49
N TRP A 273 4.13 -30.56 -1.35
CA TRP A 273 4.06 -31.92 -1.86
C TRP A 273 5.41 -32.61 -1.77
N SER A 274 5.37 -33.94 -1.76
CA SER A 274 6.55 -34.80 -1.87
C SER A 274 6.17 -36.03 -2.67
N ALA A 275 7.14 -36.63 -3.34
CA ALA A 275 6.94 -37.88 -4.08
C ALA A 275 7.78 -39.00 -3.45
N ASP A 276 7.17 -40.17 -3.33
CA ASP A 276 7.84 -41.44 -3.05
C ASP A 276 7.46 -42.42 -4.16
N GLY A 277 8.38 -42.61 -5.11
CA GLY A 277 8.09 -43.29 -6.37
C GLY A 277 6.94 -42.63 -7.13
N ASP A 278 5.85 -43.38 -7.31
CA ASP A 278 4.63 -42.91 -7.98
C ASP A 278 3.58 -42.34 -7.03
N GLN A 279 3.78 -42.41 -5.71
CA GLN A 279 2.86 -41.81 -4.76
C GLN A 279 3.25 -40.36 -4.48
N ILE A 280 2.28 -39.45 -4.57
CA ILE A 280 2.44 -38.03 -4.24
C ILE A 280 1.65 -37.74 -2.96
N THR A 281 2.33 -37.21 -1.96
CA THR A 281 1.73 -36.80 -0.69
C THR A 281 1.58 -35.28 -0.68
N LEU A 282 0.34 -34.80 -0.51
CA LEU A 282 0.02 -33.39 -0.31
C LEU A 282 -0.09 -33.08 1.18
N LYS A 283 0.42 -31.94 1.61
CA LYS A 283 0.35 -31.46 3.00
C LYS A 283 -0.13 -30.01 3.05
N PRO A 284 -1.03 -29.66 4.00
CA PRO A 284 -1.43 -28.28 4.24
C PRO A 284 -0.25 -27.33 4.31
N GLY A 285 -0.38 -26.17 3.64
CA GLY A 285 0.57 -25.07 3.81
C GLY A 285 0.46 -24.43 5.19
N LYS A 286 1.46 -23.64 5.59
CA LYS A 286 1.40 -22.81 6.81
C LYS A 286 0.54 -21.54 6.65
N ILE A 287 -0.12 -21.38 5.50
CA ILE A 287 -0.94 -20.19 5.18
C ILE A 287 -2.37 -20.47 5.69
N PRO A 288 -3.03 -19.54 6.39
CA PRO A 288 -4.39 -19.76 6.88
C PRO A 288 -5.35 -20.04 5.73
N ALA A 289 -6.19 -21.05 5.92
CA ALA A 289 -7.14 -21.48 4.90
C ALA A 289 -8.09 -20.33 4.51
N LYS A 290 -8.22 -20.05 3.21
CA LYS A 290 -9.17 -19.05 2.72
C LYS A 290 -10.60 -19.63 2.70
N GLN A 291 -11.60 -18.75 2.72
CA GLN A 291 -12.99 -19.16 2.46
C GLN A 291 -13.08 -19.73 1.04
N GLY A 292 -13.55 -20.98 0.89
CA GLY A 292 -13.52 -21.74 -0.37
C GLY A 292 -12.31 -22.67 -0.53
N GLU A 293 -11.41 -22.72 0.46
CA GLU A 293 -10.33 -23.71 0.48
C GLU A 293 -10.85 -25.06 0.94
N VAL A 294 -10.59 -26.11 0.14
CA VAL A 294 -11.05 -27.47 0.44
C VAL A 294 -10.07 -28.20 1.35
N ASP A 295 -10.61 -28.99 2.27
CA ASP A 295 -9.80 -29.94 3.01
C ASP A 295 -9.41 -31.11 2.10
N PHE A 296 -8.11 -31.22 1.84
CA PHE A 296 -7.52 -32.29 1.04
C PHE A 296 -6.88 -33.38 1.90
N THR A 297 -7.11 -33.35 3.21
CA THR A 297 -6.65 -34.38 4.16
C THR A 297 -7.38 -35.69 3.88
N GLY A 298 -6.74 -36.57 3.10
CA GLY A 298 -7.31 -37.84 2.66
C GLY A 298 -7.30 -38.05 1.14
N TRP A 299 -6.93 -37.03 0.37
CA TRP A 299 -6.71 -37.18 -1.05
C TRP A 299 -5.51 -38.08 -1.30
N ARG A 300 -5.63 -38.97 -2.29
CA ARG A 300 -4.53 -39.83 -2.72
C ARG A 300 -4.15 -39.46 -4.14
N VAL A 301 -2.89 -39.10 -4.35
CA VAL A 301 -2.38 -38.72 -5.66
C VAL A 301 -1.35 -39.74 -6.11
N PHE A 302 -1.58 -40.33 -7.28
CA PHE A 302 -0.69 -41.30 -7.90
C PHE A 302 -0.25 -40.80 -9.26
N ALA A 303 1.02 -40.96 -9.59
CA ALA A 303 1.52 -40.70 -10.91
C ALA A 303 1.52 -41.99 -11.74
N LYS A 304 1.07 -41.90 -12.98
CA LYS A 304 1.15 -43.00 -13.96
C LYS A 304 1.76 -42.44 -15.24
N GLY A 305 3.07 -42.64 -15.42
CA GLY A 305 3.81 -42.02 -16.51
C GLY A 305 3.81 -40.50 -16.38
N SER A 306 3.28 -39.81 -17.39
CA SER A 306 3.14 -38.35 -17.39
C SER A 306 1.93 -37.84 -16.63
N ASP A 307 0.94 -38.69 -16.32
CA ASP A 307 -0.37 -38.26 -15.85
C ASP A 307 -0.53 -38.52 -14.36
N LEU A 308 -1.48 -37.83 -13.73
CA LEU A 308 -1.81 -38.03 -12.33
C LEU A 308 -3.23 -38.57 -12.18
N THR A 309 -3.42 -39.50 -11.25
CA THR A 309 -4.74 -39.86 -10.74
C THR A 309 -4.88 -39.28 -9.35
N VAL A 310 -5.85 -38.38 -9.19
CA VAL A 310 -6.22 -37.80 -7.89
C VAL A 310 -7.49 -38.50 -7.44
N ILE A 311 -7.45 -39.18 -6.29
CA ILE A 311 -8.62 -39.76 -5.66
C ILE A 311 -9.09 -38.80 -4.57
N ARG A 312 -10.19 -38.10 -4.84
CA ARG A 312 -10.87 -37.20 -3.92
C ARG A 312 -12.17 -37.86 -3.48
N GLU A 313 -12.40 -37.96 -2.17
CA GLU A 313 -13.67 -38.48 -1.62
C GLU A 313 -14.06 -39.87 -2.19
N GLY A 314 -13.05 -40.68 -2.54
CA GLY A 314 -13.23 -42.00 -3.15
C GLY A 314 -13.42 -42.00 -4.67
N GLN A 315 -13.57 -40.83 -5.30
CA GLN A 315 -13.72 -40.69 -6.76
C GLN A 315 -12.36 -40.42 -7.42
N PRO A 316 -11.94 -41.26 -8.40
CA PRO A 316 -10.72 -41.02 -9.15
C PRO A 316 -10.96 -39.98 -10.25
N MET A 317 -10.06 -39.01 -10.36
CA MET A 317 -9.99 -38.03 -11.43
C MET A 317 -8.63 -38.16 -12.12
N LEU A 318 -8.64 -38.26 -13.46
CA LEU A 318 -7.43 -38.34 -14.27
C LEU A 318 -7.00 -36.95 -14.73
N PHE A 319 -5.84 -36.49 -14.28
CA PHE A 319 -5.24 -35.24 -14.70
C PHE A 319 -4.13 -35.50 -15.71
N GLU A 320 -4.26 -34.90 -16.88
CA GLU A 320 -3.27 -34.95 -17.94
C GLU A 320 -2.24 -33.84 -17.75
N ARG A 321 -0.96 -34.14 -18.00
CA ARG A 321 0.08 -33.13 -17.93
C ARG A 321 -0.05 -32.16 -19.11
N ARG A 322 -0.10 -30.87 -18.81
CA ARG A 322 -0.09 -29.82 -19.82
C ARG A 322 1.26 -29.83 -20.54
N LYS A 323 1.22 -29.96 -21.87
CA LYS A 323 2.40 -29.78 -22.70
C LYS A 323 2.63 -28.27 -22.85
N ASN A 324 3.73 -27.78 -22.30
CA ASN A 324 4.22 -26.42 -22.54
C ASN A 324 4.93 -26.35 -23.89
#